data_AF-H6NFF5-F1
#
_entry.id   AF-H6NFF5-F1
#
_cell.length_a   1.000
_cell.length_b   1.000
_cell.length_c   1.000
_cell.angle_alpha   90.00
_cell.angle_beta   90.00
_cell.angle_gamma   90.00
#
_symmetry.space_group_name_H-M   'P 1'
#
loop_
_entity.id
_entity.type
_entity.pdbx_description
1 polymer ?
#
loop_
_entity_poly.entity_id
_entity_poly.type
_entity_poly.pdbx_seq_one_letter_code
_entity_poly.pdbx_strand_id
1 'polypeptide(L)'
;MQTPHQDKLDASKNPYVLMPILLLMWGSLAAVSKLLLERLDSYQVMFYMYALGAVIFLAILIRKVRLKEALKSWKVSDYGLLFACGLFTFLYDFFYLKSLELIPAVEASMLNYLFPIFIVLFAVPIHNEKLTWAKLVSVGMGFLGTALLTTKGDLANLNFTNAKGDVLAILAAVSWGIFTNLVKKNKKDMVVSTFLITAVALVLSTAAMLVYSRWILPGQADFLGVLWLSLSNIVLGFFLYFRALAYSPASLIASFTFFTPFVTLLFIVLLLGERLTWVDGLAAVLILFSVPMQKIGSVLAARRPPGTIKHDV
;
A
#
# COMPACT_ATOMS: atom_id res chain seq x y z
N MET A 1 -29.75 -28.85 19.76
CA MET A 1 -28.46 -28.29 19.31
C MET A 1 -28.63 -27.71 17.93
N GLN A 2 -28.88 -26.40 17.83
CA GLN A 2 -28.93 -25.70 16.54
C GLN A 2 -27.51 -25.29 16.18
N THR A 3 -27.00 -25.84 15.08
CA THR A 3 -25.79 -25.34 14.41
C THR A 3 -26.03 -23.89 14.00
N PRO A 4 -25.13 -22.95 14.32
CA PRO A 4 -25.29 -21.58 13.86
C PRO A 4 -25.20 -21.57 12.34
N HIS A 5 -26.22 -21.01 11.68
CA HIS A 5 -26.21 -20.68 10.26
C HIS A 5 -24.92 -19.91 9.95
N GLN A 6 -23.94 -20.58 9.35
CA GLN A 6 -22.87 -19.90 8.62
C GLN A 6 -23.54 -19.28 7.40
N ASP A 7 -23.97 -18.02 7.51
CA ASP A 7 -24.25 -17.21 6.34
C ASP A 7 -23.02 -17.31 5.44
N LYS A 8 -23.18 -17.98 4.30
CA LYS A 8 -22.13 -18.02 3.26
C LYS A 8 -21.88 -16.57 2.88
N LEU A 9 -20.82 -15.99 3.43
CA LEU A 9 -20.35 -14.68 3.02
C LEU A 9 -20.20 -14.71 1.50
N ASP A 10 -21.01 -13.89 0.82
CA ASP A 10 -20.88 -13.60 -0.60
C ASP A 10 -19.38 -13.45 -0.93
N ALA A 11 -18.92 -14.14 -1.96
CA ALA A 11 -17.50 -14.14 -2.37
C ALA A 11 -16.96 -12.70 -2.50
N SER A 12 -17.83 -11.75 -2.86
CA SER A 12 -17.52 -10.34 -2.99
C SER A 12 -17.22 -9.61 -1.67
N LYS A 13 -17.49 -10.25 -0.52
CA LYS A 13 -17.25 -9.74 0.85
C LYS A 13 -16.32 -10.65 1.67
N ASN A 14 -15.93 -11.80 1.11
CA ASN A 14 -15.13 -12.79 1.82
C ASN A 14 -13.63 -12.45 1.74
N PRO A 15 -12.95 -12.12 2.87
CA PRO A 15 -11.53 -11.75 2.86
C PRO A 15 -10.63 -12.87 2.35
N TYR A 16 -11.02 -14.13 2.52
CA TYR A 16 -10.27 -15.29 2.02
C TYR A 16 -10.28 -15.40 0.49
N VAL A 17 -11.18 -14.68 -0.20
CA VAL A 17 -11.22 -14.58 -1.67
C VAL A 17 -10.58 -13.27 -2.12
N LEU A 18 -10.96 -12.15 -1.49
CA LEU A 18 -10.50 -10.82 -1.90
C LEU A 18 -8.99 -10.63 -1.70
N MET A 19 -8.46 -11.11 -0.56
CA MET A 19 -7.06 -10.85 -0.21
C MET A 19 -6.07 -11.62 -1.10
N PRO A 20 -6.22 -12.93 -1.38
CA PRO A 20 -5.30 -13.60 -2.30
C PRO A 20 -5.21 -12.94 -3.69
N ILE A 21 -6.35 -12.49 -4.24
CA ILE A 21 -6.38 -11.77 -5.52
C ILE A 21 -5.60 -10.44 -5.38
N LEU A 22 -5.88 -9.68 -4.33
CA LEU A 22 -5.18 -8.43 -4.06
C LEU A 22 -3.66 -8.63 -3.90
N LEU A 23 -3.24 -9.70 -3.23
CA LEU A 23 -1.83 -10.02 -3.01
C LEU A 23 -1.10 -10.37 -4.31
N LEU A 24 -1.74 -11.11 -5.22
CA LEU A 24 -1.20 -11.39 -6.55
C LEU A 24 -1.04 -10.10 -7.36
N MET A 25 -2.05 -9.22 -7.29
CA MET A 25 -2.04 -7.93 -7.97
C MET A 25 -0.93 -7.01 -7.44
N TRP A 26 -0.91 -6.75 -6.13
CA TRP A 26 0.12 -5.92 -5.50
C TRP A 26 1.51 -6.54 -5.60
N GLY A 27 1.62 -7.87 -5.61
CA GLY A 27 2.89 -8.53 -5.74
C GLY A 27 3.56 -8.30 -7.09
N SER A 28 2.78 -8.16 -8.15
CA SER A 28 3.30 -7.87 -9.49
C SER A 28 3.77 -6.41 -9.67
N LEU A 29 3.41 -5.50 -8.75
CA LEU A 29 3.61 -4.05 -8.90
C LEU A 29 5.07 -3.68 -9.17
N ALA A 30 5.98 -4.18 -8.33
CA ALA A 30 7.40 -3.84 -8.42
C ALA A 30 8.00 -4.32 -9.74
N ALA A 31 7.72 -5.57 -10.10
CA ALA A 31 8.25 -6.20 -11.30
C ALA A 31 7.74 -5.53 -12.59
N VAL A 32 6.42 -5.33 -12.71
CA VAL A 32 5.84 -4.69 -13.89
C VAL A 32 6.27 -3.22 -14.00
N SER A 33 6.34 -2.50 -12.87
CA SER A 33 6.83 -1.11 -12.87
C SER A 33 8.28 -1.04 -13.36
N LYS A 34 9.15 -1.93 -12.87
CA LYS A 34 10.56 -1.97 -13.28
C LYS A 34 10.71 -2.26 -14.78
N LEU A 35 9.92 -3.18 -15.34
CA LEU A 35 9.88 -3.45 -16.79
C LEU A 35 9.43 -2.23 -17.61
N LEU A 36 8.44 -1.48 -17.12
CA LEU A 36 8.00 -0.24 -17.78
C LEU A 36 9.06 0.85 -17.72
N LEU A 37 9.79 0.92 -16.61
CA LEU A 37 10.86 1.90 -16.39
C LEU A 37 12.08 1.72 -17.31
N GLU A 38 12.17 0.62 -18.06
CA GLU A 38 13.18 0.45 -19.11
C GLU A 38 12.93 1.33 -20.35
N ARG A 39 11.67 1.71 -20.60
CA ARG A 39 11.24 2.44 -21.81
C ARG A 39 10.50 3.74 -21.52
N LEU A 40 9.85 3.83 -20.37
CA LEU A 40 9.16 5.01 -19.88
C LEU A 40 9.85 5.52 -18.62
N ASP A 41 9.78 6.82 -18.36
CA ASP A 41 10.16 7.31 -17.03
C ASP A 41 9.01 7.18 -16.01
N SER A 42 9.34 7.29 -14.73
CA SER A 42 8.36 7.21 -13.63
C SER A 42 7.25 8.24 -13.72
N TYR A 43 7.48 9.42 -14.30
CA TYR A 43 6.43 10.43 -14.46
C TYR A 43 5.40 9.97 -15.49
N GLN A 44 5.84 9.39 -16.61
CA GLN A 44 4.98 8.82 -17.65
C GLN A 44 4.19 7.63 -17.13
N VAL A 45 4.85 6.67 -16.47
CA VAL A 45 4.19 5.47 -15.90
C VAL A 45 3.08 5.90 -14.93
N MET A 46 3.39 6.81 -14.02
CA MET A 46 2.43 7.33 -13.05
C MET A 46 1.27 8.07 -13.74
N PHE A 47 1.56 8.95 -14.69
CA PHE A 47 0.52 9.67 -15.45
C PHE A 47 -0.44 8.69 -16.13
N TYR A 48 0.07 7.76 -16.94
CA TYR A 48 -0.80 6.85 -17.68
C TYR A 48 -1.57 5.89 -16.76
N MET A 49 -0.96 5.43 -15.66
CA MET A 49 -1.63 4.58 -14.67
C MET A 49 -2.84 5.28 -14.03
N TYR A 50 -2.67 6.53 -13.62
CA TYR A 50 -3.75 7.34 -13.04
C TYR A 50 -4.77 7.80 -14.09
N ALA A 51 -4.33 8.07 -15.33
CA ALA A 51 -5.23 8.49 -16.42
C ALA A 51 -6.19 7.35 -16.79
N LEU A 52 -5.68 6.14 -16.99
CA LEU A 52 -6.51 4.95 -17.23
C LEU A 52 -7.42 4.66 -16.04
N GLY A 53 -6.91 4.78 -14.81
CA GLY A 53 -7.70 4.55 -13.59
C GLY A 53 -8.88 5.52 -13.48
N ALA A 54 -8.63 6.80 -13.77
CA ALA A 54 -9.67 7.82 -13.77
C ALA A 54 -10.73 7.56 -14.85
N VAL A 55 -10.32 7.16 -16.06
CA VAL A 55 -11.26 6.79 -17.14
C VAL A 55 -12.13 5.61 -16.74
N ILE A 56 -11.55 4.57 -16.15
CA ILE A 56 -12.28 3.38 -15.71
C ILE A 56 -13.27 3.74 -14.58
N PHE A 57 -12.83 4.50 -13.57
CA PHE A 57 -13.71 4.96 -12.50
C PHE A 57 -14.82 5.88 -13.01
N LEU A 58 -14.53 6.77 -13.97
CA LEU A 58 -15.52 7.61 -14.61
C LEU A 58 -16.58 6.77 -15.33
N ALA A 59 -16.17 5.74 -16.08
CA ALA A 59 -17.10 4.82 -16.73
C ALA A 59 -17.99 4.06 -15.72
N ILE A 60 -17.43 3.67 -14.57
CA ILE A 60 -18.20 3.05 -13.47
C ILE A 60 -19.20 4.05 -12.87
N LEU A 61 -18.80 5.30 -12.68
CA LEU A 61 -19.64 6.36 -12.10
C LEU A 61 -20.80 6.74 -13.01
N ILE A 62 -20.56 6.88 -14.33
CA ILE A 62 -21.61 7.19 -15.31
C ILE A 62 -22.71 6.13 -15.27
N ARG A 63 -22.34 4.85 -15.17
CA ARG A 63 -23.31 3.74 -15.07
C ARG A 63 -24.09 3.71 -13.75
N LYS A 64 -23.59 4.36 -12.69
CA LYS A 64 -24.22 4.34 -11.36
C LYS A 64 -25.22 5.47 -11.10
N VAL A 65 -25.38 6.46 -11.99
CA VAL A 65 -26.40 7.55 -12.03
C VAL A 65 -26.68 8.34 -10.72
N ARG A 66 -26.01 8.06 -9.61
CA ARG A 66 -26.25 8.70 -8.30
C ARG A 66 -25.14 9.66 -7.85
N LEU A 67 -24.31 10.16 -8.78
CA LEU A 67 -23.19 11.04 -8.46
C LEU A 67 -23.66 12.34 -7.77
N LYS A 68 -24.73 12.96 -8.29
CA LYS A 68 -25.31 14.19 -7.72
C LYS A 68 -25.90 13.96 -6.33
N GLU A 69 -26.47 12.79 -6.08
CA GLU A 69 -27.03 12.44 -4.76
C GLU A 69 -25.93 12.13 -3.75
N ALA A 70 -24.88 11.42 -4.18
CA ALA A 70 -23.74 11.10 -3.34
C ALA A 70 -23.04 12.37 -2.83
N LEU A 71 -22.80 13.35 -3.70
CA LEU A 71 -22.05 14.57 -3.37
C LEU A 71 -22.84 15.60 -2.55
N LYS A 72 -24.18 15.61 -2.62
CA LYS A 72 -25.03 16.58 -1.90
C LYS A 72 -24.87 16.56 -0.37
N SER A 73 -24.39 15.44 0.18
CA SER A 73 -24.26 15.23 1.63
C SER A 73 -22.84 15.49 2.17
N TRP A 74 -21.94 16.00 1.34
CA TRP A 74 -20.52 16.13 1.69
C TRP A 74 -20.20 17.53 2.20
N LYS A 75 -19.40 17.58 3.25
CA LYS A 75 -18.88 18.81 3.85
C LYS A 75 -17.55 19.16 3.20
N VAL A 76 -17.13 20.43 3.30
CA VAL A 76 -15.81 20.89 2.81
C VAL A 76 -14.67 20.04 3.39
N SER A 77 -14.79 19.61 4.66
CA SER A 77 -13.82 18.73 5.32
C SER A 77 -13.65 17.37 4.63
N ASP A 78 -14.71 16.84 3.99
CA ASP A 78 -14.66 15.57 3.27
C ASP A 78 -13.81 15.71 1.99
N TYR A 79 -13.97 16.83 1.26
CA TYR A 79 -13.14 17.13 0.09
C TYR A 79 -11.67 17.36 0.47
N GLY A 80 -11.41 18.06 1.59
CA GLY A 80 -10.06 18.24 2.12
C GLY A 80 -9.40 16.91 2.48
N LEU A 81 -10.14 15.98 3.09
CA LEU A 81 -9.66 14.62 3.38
C LEU A 81 -9.31 13.86 2.10
N LEU A 82 -10.18 13.88 1.08
CA LEU A 82 -9.95 13.17 -0.18
C LEU A 82 -8.82 13.78 -1.00
N PHE A 83 -8.64 15.10 -0.95
CA PHE A 83 -7.48 15.77 -1.51
C PHE A 83 -6.19 15.29 -0.84
N ALA A 84 -6.16 15.24 0.49
CA ALA A 84 -5.01 14.70 1.22
C ALA A 84 -4.74 13.23 0.87
N CYS A 85 -5.78 12.39 0.77
CA CYS A 85 -5.65 11.01 0.30
C CYS A 85 -5.05 10.95 -1.12
N GLY A 86 -5.56 11.77 -2.05
CA GLY A 86 -5.05 11.89 -3.42
C GLY A 86 -3.58 12.32 -3.48
N LEU A 87 -3.19 13.27 -2.64
CA LEU A 87 -1.80 13.73 -2.51
C LEU A 87 -0.89 12.61 -2.00
N PHE A 88 -1.26 11.93 -0.92
CA PHE A 88 -0.39 10.89 -0.34
C PHE A 88 -0.31 9.61 -1.18
N THR A 89 -1.36 9.25 -1.94
CA THR A 89 -1.24 8.16 -2.92
C THR A 89 -0.34 8.55 -4.09
N PHE A 90 -0.44 9.79 -4.58
CA PHE A 90 0.49 10.31 -5.58
C PHE A 90 1.94 10.28 -5.08
N LEU A 91 2.19 10.77 -3.86
CA LEU A 91 3.53 10.77 -3.26
C LEU A 91 4.07 9.36 -3.08
N TYR A 92 3.23 8.40 -2.67
CA TYR A 92 3.61 6.99 -2.59
C TYR A 92 4.14 6.48 -3.93
N ASP A 93 3.34 6.58 -4.99
CA ASP A 93 3.73 6.06 -6.31
C ASP A 93 4.93 6.83 -6.89
N PHE A 94 4.96 8.14 -6.70
CA PHE A 94 6.08 8.97 -7.14
C PHE A 94 7.40 8.53 -6.51
N PHE A 95 7.44 8.42 -5.17
CA PHE A 95 8.65 8.01 -4.47
C PHE A 95 9.02 6.56 -4.77
N TYR A 96 8.04 5.66 -4.88
CA TYR A 96 8.29 4.25 -5.15
C TYR A 96 8.83 4.03 -6.56
N LEU A 97 8.20 4.62 -7.58
CA LEU A 97 8.68 4.52 -8.96
C LEU A 97 10.05 5.17 -9.14
N LYS A 98 10.30 6.32 -8.49
CA LYS A 98 11.63 6.95 -8.49
C LYS A 98 12.68 6.11 -7.78
N SER A 99 12.33 5.39 -6.72
CA SER A 99 13.22 4.42 -6.08
C SER A 99 13.55 3.28 -7.05
N LEU A 100 12.54 2.73 -7.73
CA LEU A 100 12.72 1.69 -8.74
C LEU A 100 13.56 2.13 -9.95
N GLU A 101 13.70 3.42 -10.24
CA GLU A 101 14.68 3.88 -11.25
C GLU A 101 16.13 3.76 -10.76
N LEU A 102 16.37 3.82 -9.44
CA LEU A 102 17.69 3.99 -8.85
C LEU A 102 18.28 2.72 -8.22
N ILE A 103 17.44 1.82 -7.71
CA ILE A 103 17.87 0.60 -7.02
C ILE A 103 17.14 -0.65 -7.57
N PRO A 104 17.67 -1.86 -7.31
CA PRO A 104 17.01 -3.12 -7.65
C PRO A 104 15.58 -3.22 -7.09
N ALA A 105 14.71 -3.95 -7.78
CA ALA A 105 13.31 -4.08 -7.39
C ALA A 105 13.16 -4.83 -6.05
N VAL A 106 14.02 -5.81 -5.77
CA VAL A 106 14.07 -6.48 -4.46
C VAL A 106 14.34 -5.47 -3.35
N GLU A 107 15.36 -4.64 -3.52
CA GLU A 107 15.80 -3.65 -2.52
C GLU A 107 14.69 -2.61 -2.25
N ALA A 108 14.15 -2.00 -3.31
CA ALA A 108 13.05 -1.04 -3.20
C ALA A 108 11.80 -1.64 -2.54
N SER A 109 11.40 -2.85 -2.92
CA SER A 109 10.20 -3.51 -2.39
C SER A 109 10.32 -3.80 -0.90
N MET A 110 11.49 -4.28 -0.47
CA MET A 110 11.74 -4.62 0.93
C MET A 110 11.77 -3.39 1.84
N LEU A 111 12.38 -2.29 1.38
CA LEU A 111 12.29 -1.00 2.07
C LEU A 111 10.85 -0.49 2.11
N ASN A 112 10.09 -0.65 1.03
CA ASN A 112 8.69 -0.25 0.99
C ASN A 112 7.83 -1.07 1.97
N TYR A 113 8.17 -2.33 2.26
CA TYR A 113 7.48 -3.14 3.28
C TYR A 113 7.64 -2.65 4.72
N LEU A 114 8.31 -1.53 4.95
CA LEU A 114 8.18 -0.77 6.18
C LEU A 114 6.83 -0.08 6.34
N PHE A 115 6.00 0.01 5.30
CA PHE A 115 4.71 0.71 5.37
C PHE A 115 3.80 0.26 6.54
N PRO A 116 3.72 -1.02 6.95
CA PRO A 116 2.90 -1.43 8.09
C PRO A 116 3.33 -0.78 9.40
N ILE A 117 4.63 -0.52 9.56
CA ILE A 117 5.17 0.19 10.72
C ILE A 117 4.64 1.62 10.73
N PHE A 118 4.70 2.30 9.60
CA PHE A 118 4.19 3.67 9.47
C PHE A 118 2.68 3.73 9.62
N ILE A 119 1.92 2.73 9.14
CA ILE A 119 0.47 2.63 9.41
C ILE A 119 0.21 2.68 10.91
N VAL A 120 0.92 1.88 11.71
CA VAL A 120 0.74 1.84 13.17
C VAL A 120 1.21 3.13 13.83
N LEU A 121 2.36 3.66 13.41
CA LEU A 121 2.94 4.88 13.97
C LEU A 121 1.97 6.06 13.77
N PHE A 122 1.43 6.22 12.56
CA PHE A 122 0.48 7.29 12.27
C PHE A 122 -0.92 7.03 12.84
N ALA A 123 -1.29 5.78 13.13
CA ALA A 123 -2.56 5.49 13.81
C ALA A 123 -2.63 6.10 15.22
N VAL A 124 -1.49 6.25 15.91
CA VAL A 124 -1.42 6.85 17.25
C VAL A 124 -1.93 8.30 17.23
N PRO A 125 -1.32 9.27 16.49
CA PRO A 125 -1.80 10.64 16.45
C PRO A 125 -3.10 10.81 15.64
N ILE A 126 -3.34 10.00 14.60
CA ILE A 126 -4.50 10.20 13.71
C ILE A 126 -5.80 9.64 14.30
N HIS A 127 -5.71 8.54 15.07
CA HIS A 127 -6.85 7.84 15.64
C HIS A 127 -6.84 7.77 17.17
N ASN A 128 -5.89 8.41 17.84
CA ASN A 128 -5.69 8.35 19.30
C ASN A 128 -5.52 6.90 19.81
N GLU A 129 -4.89 6.04 19.01
CA GLU A 129 -4.60 4.67 19.43
C GLU A 129 -3.46 4.63 20.45
N LYS A 130 -3.56 3.76 21.45
CA LYS A 130 -2.46 3.54 22.41
C LYS A 130 -1.32 2.76 21.74
N LEU A 131 -0.08 3.18 22.02
CA LEU A 131 1.12 2.45 21.66
C LEU A 131 1.33 1.32 22.67
N THR A 132 1.40 0.07 22.19
CA THR A 132 1.62 -1.11 23.03
C THR A 132 3.05 -1.61 22.86
N TRP A 133 3.54 -2.36 23.84
CA TRP A 133 4.92 -2.88 23.80
C TRP A 133 5.17 -3.77 22.58
N ALA A 134 4.17 -4.54 22.12
CA ALA A 134 4.33 -5.31 20.90
C ALA A 134 4.34 -4.45 19.63
N LYS A 135 3.60 -3.33 19.58
CA LYS A 135 3.73 -2.39 18.46
C LYS A 135 5.18 -1.88 18.35
N LEU A 136 5.82 -1.61 19.48
CA LEU A 136 7.23 -1.20 19.54
C LEU A 136 8.21 -2.31 19.16
N VAL A 137 8.04 -3.53 19.66
CA VAL A 137 8.87 -4.69 19.26
C VAL A 137 8.80 -4.93 17.76
N SER A 138 7.62 -4.81 17.17
CA SER A 138 7.42 -4.95 15.74
C SER A 138 8.06 -3.85 14.90
N VAL A 139 8.02 -2.60 15.37
CA VAL A 139 8.79 -1.50 14.76
C VAL A 139 10.27 -1.85 14.76
N GLY A 140 10.79 -2.34 15.89
CA GLY A 140 12.19 -2.76 16.03
C GLY A 140 12.58 -3.92 15.11
N MET A 141 11.75 -4.96 15.02
CA MET A 141 12.00 -6.10 14.13
C MET A 141 12.00 -5.69 12.65
N GLY A 142 11.06 -4.83 12.24
CA GLY A 142 11.04 -4.32 10.87
C GLY A 142 12.24 -3.44 10.56
N PHE A 143 12.67 -2.60 11.50
CA PHE A 143 13.89 -1.80 11.38
C PHE A 143 15.14 -2.68 11.23
N LEU A 144 15.27 -3.74 12.03
CA LEU A 144 16.38 -4.70 11.94
C LEU A 144 16.39 -5.45 10.61
N GLY A 145 15.21 -5.89 10.13
CA GLY A 145 15.08 -6.53 8.83
C GLY A 145 15.49 -5.61 7.68
N THR A 146 15.08 -4.34 7.72
CA THR A 146 15.52 -3.32 6.77
C THR A 146 17.02 -3.05 6.86
N ALA A 147 17.57 -2.86 8.06
CA ALA A 147 19.00 -2.64 8.25
C ALA A 147 19.85 -3.80 7.70
N LEU A 148 19.38 -5.04 7.86
CA LEU A 148 20.05 -6.22 7.32
C LEU A 148 20.02 -6.25 5.78
N LEU A 149 18.90 -5.84 5.18
CA LEU A 149 18.76 -5.75 3.73
C LEU A 149 19.68 -4.69 3.15
N THR A 150 19.64 -3.47 3.70
CA THR A 150 20.42 -2.33 3.23
C THR A 150 21.94 -2.54 3.40
N THR A 151 22.34 -3.37 4.35
CA THR A 151 23.75 -3.77 4.54
C THR A 151 24.17 -4.97 3.69
N LYS A 152 23.23 -5.63 3.00
CA LYS A 152 23.47 -6.92 2.32
C LYS A 152 24.19 -7.94 3.22
N GLY A 153 23.90 -7.90 4.52
CA GLY A 153 24.47 -8.80 5.52
C GLY A 153 25.83 -8.38 6.07
N ASP A 154 26.45 -7.32 5.54
CA ASP A 154 27.67 -6.75 6.09
C ASP A 154 27.35 -5.55 6.99
N LEU A 155 27.03 -5.81 8.26
CA LEU A 155 26.71 -4.77 9.25
C LEU A 155 27.86 -3.76 9.48
N ALA A 156 29.09 -4.08 9.04
CA ALA A 156 30.24 -3.19 9.16
C ALA A 156 30.37 -2.23 7.95
N ASN A 157 29.78 -2.57 6.80
CA ASN A 157 29.74 -1.72 5.60
C ASN A 157 28.29 -1.50 5.14
N LEU A 158 27.77 -0.29 5.34
CA LEU A 158 26.51 0.13 4.73
C LEU A 158 26.71 0.25 3.21
N ASN A 159 26.50 -0.85 2.49
CA ASN A 159 26.66 -0.91 1.04
C ASN A 159 25.34 -0.48 0.35
N PHE A 160 25.00 0.79 0.51
CA PHE A 160 23.86 1.39 -0.18
C PHE A 160 24.08 1.28 -1.69
N THR A 161 23.23 0.53 -2.41
CA THR A 161 23.31 0.50 -3.87
C THR A 161 23.10 1.92 -4.43
N ASN A 162 22.13 2.64 -3.85
CA ASN A 162 21.95 4.07 -4.05
C ASN A 162 21.12 4.66 -2.89
N ALA A 163 21.79 5.38 -1.99
CA ALA A 163 21.14 5.95 -0.80
C ALA A 163 19.92 6.84 -1.10
N LYS A 164 19.92 7.53 -2.25
CA LYS A 164 18.76 8.31 -2.69
C LYS A 164 17.57 7.40 -3.02
N GLY A 165 17.80 6.30 -3.71
CA GLY A 165 16.78 5.29 -3.99
C GLY A 165 16.20 4.68 -2.72
N ASP A 166 17.05 4.41 -1.73
CA ASP A 166 16.62 3.84 -0.44
C ASP A 166 15.74 4.80 0.35
N VAL A 167 16.16 6.06 0.45
CA VAL A 167 15.36 7.12 1.09
C VAL A 167 14.01 7.28 0.39
N LEU A 168 13.99 7.22 -0.95
CA LEU A 168 12.74 7.29 -1.71
C LEU A 168 11.82 6.11 -1.41
N ALA A 169 12.32 4.88 -1.30
CA ALA A 169 11.49 3.73 -0.93
C ALA A 169 10.90 3.88 0.48
N ILE A 170 11.67 4.40 1.43
CA ILE A 170 11.18 4.68 2.79
C ILE A 170 10.12 5.79 2.78
N LEU A 171 10.33 6.87 2.01
CA LEU A 171 9.34 7.94 1.86
C LEU A 171 8.04 7.44 1.20
N ALA A 172 8.13 6.47 0.29
CA ALA A 172 6.96 5.77 -0.22
C ALA A 172 6.22 5.07 0.93
N ALA A 173 6.92 4.24 1.72
CA ALA A 173 6.34 3.55 2.86
C ALA A 173 5.65 4.49 3.87
N VAL A 174 6.27 5.65 4.15
CA VAL A 174 5.69 6.73 4.98
C VAL A 174 4.41 7.26 4.37
N SER A 175 4.43 7.60 3.08
CA SER A 175 3.29 8.15 2.35
C SER A 175 2.11 7.17 2.34
N TRP A 176 2.38 5.88 2.13
CA TRP A 176 1.35 4.83 2.22
C TRP A 176 0.76 4.69 3.63
N GLY A 177 1.61 4.80 4.66
CA GLY A 177 1.18 4.79 6.06
C GLY A 177 0.20 5.93 6.37
N ILE A 178 0.48 7.14 5.90
CA ILE A 178 -0.40 8.30 6.06
C ILE A 178 -1.69 8.09 5.24
N PHE A 179 -1.57 7.76 3.95
CA PHE A 179 -2.69 7.50 3.06
C PHE A 179 -3.69 6.51 3.65
N THR A 180 -3.21 5.36 4.14
CA THR A 180 -4.04 4.30 4.72
C THR A 180 -4.85 4.80 5.92
N ASN A 181 -4.22 5.57 6.82
CA ASN A 181 -4.90 6.13 7.99
C ASN A 181 -5.91 7.24 7.62
N LEU A 182 -5.61 8.07 6.62
CA LEU A 182 -6.54 9.08 6.11
C LEU A 182 -7.75 8.43 5.43
N VAL A 183 -7.54 7.44 4.56
CA VAL A 183 -8.63 6.71 3.92
C VAL A 183 -9.50 5.98 4.94
N LYS A 184 -8.93 5.44 6.03
CA LYS A 184 -9.72 4.80 7.11
C LYS A 184 -10.72 5.77 7.77
N LYS A 185 -10.44 7.08 7.77
CA LYS A 185 -11.38 8.12 8.23
C LYS A 185 -12.53 8.36 7.25
N ASN A 186 -12.36 8.04 5.99
CA ASN A 186 -13.39 8.23 4.99
C ASN A 186 -14.57 7.28 5.24
N LYS A 187 -15.77 7.86 5.40
CA LYS A 187 -17.04 7.14 5.58
C LYS A 187 -18.01 7.34 4.41
N LYS A 188 -17.56 8.01 3.34
CA LYS A 188 -18.38 8.30 2.17
C LYS A 188 -18.44 7.11 1.22
N ASP A 189 -19.25 7.26 0.16
CA ASP A 189 -19.35 6.24 -0.88
C ASP A 189 -17.95 5.91 -1.44
N MET A 190 -17.64 4.62 -1.43
CA MET A 190 -16.32 4.12 -1.80
C MET A 190 -15.96 4.44 -3.24
N VAL A 191 -16.90 4.31 -4.19
CA VAL A 191 -16.61 4.51 -5.61
C VAL A 191 -16.36 5.99 -5.92
N VAL A 192 -17.22 6.88 -5.38
CA VAL A 192 -17.04 8.33 -5.57
C VAL A 192 -15.76 8.80 -4.90
N SER A 193 -15.45 8.31 -3.70
CA SER A 193 -14.23 8.67 -2.98
C SER A 193 -12.98 8.24 -3.74
N THR A 194 -12.94 6.98 -4.21
CA THR A 194 -11.78 6.47 -4.95
C THR A 194 -11.59 7.20 -6.28
N PHE A 195 -12.67 7.56 -6.98
CA PHE A 195 -12.57 8.40 -8.17
C PHE A 195 -11.94 9.76 -7.87
N LEU A 196 -12.38 10.45 -6.81
CA LEU A 196 -11.83 11.76 -6.46
C LEU A 196 -10.37 11.70 -6.01
N ILE A 197 -10.00 10.67 -5.24
CA ILE A 197 -8.59 10.39 -4.89
C ILE A 197 -7.76 10.19 -6.16
N THR A 198 -8.25 9.36 -7.08
CA THR A 198 -7.60 9.08 -8.38
C THR A 198 -7.50 10.34 -9.24
N ALA A 199 -8.53 11.19 -9.24
CA ALA A 199 -8.56 12.44 -10.00
C ALA A 199 -7.54 13.45 -9.47
N VAL A 200 -7.41 13.59 -8.15
CA VAL A 200 -6.37 14.44 -7.53
C VAL A 200 -4.98 13.93 -7.91
N ALA A 201 -4.75 12.62 -7.78
CA ALA A 201 -3.47 12.03 -8.15
C ALA A 201 -3.17 12.15 -9.66
N LEU A 202 -4.18 12.06 -10.53
CA LEU A 202 -4.07 12.32 -11.96
C LEU A 202 -3.66 13.77 -12.25
N VAL A 203 -4.26 14.75 -11.58
CA VAL A 203 -3.89 16.16 -11.78
C VAL A 203 -2.43 16.38 -11.39
N LEU A 204 -2.00 15.83 -10.25
CA LEU A 204 -0.63 15.93 -9.77
C LEU A 204 0.36 15.20 -10.70
N SER A 205 0.02 14.00 -11.17
CA SER A 205 0.86 13.23 -12.10
C SER A 205 0.95 13.86 -13.48
N THR A 206 -0.14 14.45 -13.97
CA THR A 206 -0.15 15.24 -15.21
C THR A 206 0.78 16.45 -15.07
N ALA A 207 0.65 17.22 -13.98
CA ALA A 207 1.51 18.37 -13.74
C ALA A 207 2.99 17.95 -13.65
N ALA A 208 3.29 16.86 -12.92
CA ALA A 208 4.65 16.35 -12.80
C ALA A 208 5.23 15.90 -14.16
N MET A 209 4.45 15.19 -14.98
CA MET A 209 4.88 14.75 -16.31
C MET A 209 5.14 15.94 -17.25
N LEU A 210 4.27 16.95 -17.24
CA LEU A 210 4.42 18.14 -18.08
C LEU A 210 5.65 19.00 -17.70
N VAL A 211 6.02 19.00 -16.42
CA VAL A 211 7.15 19.80 -15.92
C VAL A 211 8.49 19.06 -16.01
N TYR A 212 8.51 17.77 -15.69
CA TYR A 212 9.74 17.00 -15.51
C TYR A 212 10.01 15.92 -16.56
N SER A 213 9.09 15.71 -17.50
CA SER A 213 9.17 14.66 -18.52
C SER A 213 8.72 15.18 -19.89
N ARG A 214 8.68 14.30 -20.89
CA ARG A 214 8.19 14.55 -22.23
C ARG A 214 7.00 13.63 -22.50
N TRP A 215 6.11 14.08 -23.38
CA TRP A 215 5.02 13.24 -23.83
C TRP A 215 5.53 12.16 -24.79
N ILE A 216 5.41 10.89 -24.41
CA ILE A 216 5.74 9.73 -25.25
C ILE A 216 4.59 8.75 -25.16
N LEU A 217 3.97 8.45 -26.31
CA LEU A 217 2.90 7.46 -26.34
C LEU A 217 3.48 6.07 -26.05
N PRO A 218 2.93 5.33 -25.08
CA PRO A 218 3.43 3.99 -24.76
C PRO A 218 3.26 3.05 -25.95
N GLY A 219 4.27 2.23 -26.21
CA GLY A 219 4.16 1.13 -27.18
C GLY A 219 3.11 0.11 -26.74
N GLN A 220 2.78 -0.86 -27.61
CA GLN A 220 1.74 -1.86 -27.30
C GLN A 220 2.04 -2.64 -26.00
N ALA A 221 3.27 -3.09 -25.82
CA ALA A 221 3.68 -3.81 -24.60
C ALA A 221 3.63 -2.91 -23.34
N ASP A 222 4.07 -1.66 -23.46
CA ASP A 222 4.05 -0.70 -22.35
C ASP A 222 2.63 -0.34 -21.95
N PHE A 223 1.75 -0.18 -22.94
CA PHE A 223 0.34 0.08 -22.70
C PHE A 223 -0.32 -1.07 -21.93
N LEU A 224 0.00 -2.34 -22.26
CA LEU A 224 -0.50 -3.50 -21.50
C LEU A 224 0.02 -3.51 -20.07
N GLY A 225 1.30 -3.18 -19.85
CA GLY A 225 1.88 -3.06 -18.52
C GLY A 225 1.22 -1.95 -17.69
N VAL A 226 1.02 -0.77 -18.27
CA VAL A 226 0.35 0.34 -17.62
C VAL A 226 -1.13 0.05 -17.35
N LEU A 227 -1.83 -0.58 -18.30
CA LEU A 227 -3.21 -1.02 -18.11
C LEU A 227 -3.30 -2.02 -16.95
N TRP A 228 -2.35 -2.97 -16.88
CA TRP A 228 -2.26 -3.89 -15.76
C TRP A 228 -2.02 -3.16 -14.44
N LEU A 229 -1.06 -2.23 -14.36
CA LEU A 229 -0.82 -1.44 -13.15
C LEU A 229 -2.04 -0.62 -12.74
N SER A 230 -2.73 -0.02 -13.71
CA SER A 230 -3.95 0.75 -13.47
C SER A 230 -5.06 -0.13 -12.89
N LEU A 231 -5.28 -1.31 -13.47
CA LEU A 231 -6.28 -2.25 -12.98
C LEU A 231 -5.90 -2.84 -11.61
N SER A 232 -4.65 -3.26 -11.45
CA SER A 232 -4.17 -3.99 -10.28
C SER A 232 -3.95 -3.11 -9.05
N ASN A 233 -3.39 -1.91 -9.22
CA ASN A 233 -3.05 -1.02 -8.12
C ASN A 233 -4.19 -0.04 -7.82
N ILE A 234 -4.70 0.64 -8.85
CA ILE A 234 -5.65 1.74 -8.69
C ILE A 234 -7.11 1.26 -8.64
N VAL A 235 -7.56 0.52 -9.64
CA VAL A 235 -8.99 0.20 -9.78
C VAL A 235 -9.41 -0.95 -8.86
N LEU A 236 -8.92 -2.16 -9.13
CA LEU A 236 -9.24 -3.37 -8.37
C LEU A 236 -8.50 -3.37 -7.04
N GLY A 237 -7.25 -2.88 -7.01
CA GLY A 237 -6.45 -2.79 -5.78
C GLY A 237 -7.18 -2.01 -4.68
N PHE A 238 -7.53 -0.75 -4.94
CA PHE A 238 -8.30 0.04 -3.96
C PHE A 238 -9.68 -0.55 -3.67
N PHE A 239 -10.39 -1.06 -4.69
CA PHE A 239 -11.72 -1.64 -4.47
C PHE A 239 -11.69 -2.86 -3.55
N LEU A 240 -10.78 -3.81 -3.81
CA LEU A 240 -10.60 -5.02 -3.02
C LEU A 240 -10.10 -4.68 -1.62
N TYR A 241 -9.10 -3.81 -1.51
CA TYR A 241 -8.51 -3.42 -0.23
C TYR A 241 -9.53 -2.72 0.68
N PHE A 242 -10.27 -1.73 0.14
CA PHE A 242 -11.26 -1.00 0.92
C PHE A 242 -12.47 -1.88 1.28
N ARG A 243 -12.92 -2.76 0.38
CA ARG A 243 -13.95 -3.75 0.74
C ARG A 243 -13.49 -4.71 1.82
N ALA A 244 -12.28 -5.25 1.70
CA ALA A 244 -11.72 -6.17 2.68
C ALA A 244 -11.64 -5.49 4.07
N LEU A 245 -11.19 -4.23 4.12
CA LEU A 245 -11.20 -3.43 5.35
C LEU A 245 -12.60 -3.12 5.88
N ALA A 246 -13.60 -2.96 5.01
CA ALA A 246 -14.97 -2.64 5.42
C ALA A 246 -15.72 -3.83 6.02
N TYR A 247 -15.44 -5.07 5.56
CA TYR A 247 -16.20 -6.26 5.94
C TYR A 247 -15.43 -7.25 6.81
N SER A 248 -14.17 -6.99 7.14
CA SER A 248 -13.35 -7.90 7.93
C SER A 248 -12.57 -7.17 9.02
N PRO A 249 -12.21 -7.87 10.11
CA PRO A 249 -11.31 -7.31 11.10
C PRO A 249 -10.01 -6.87 10.46
N ALA A 250 -9.55 -5.65 10.74
CA ALA A 250 -8.30 -5.12 10.20
C ALA A 250 -7.09 -6.02 10.50
N SER A 251 -7.12 -6.75 11.62
CA SER A 251 -6.09 -7.72 12.00
C SER A 251 -6.04 -8.95 11.09
N LEU A 252 -7.17 -9.37 10.53
CA LEU A 252 -7.24 -10.45 9.54
C LEU A 252 -6.66 -9.97 8.20
N ILE A 253 -7.08 -8.78 7.75
CA ILE A 253 -6.57 -8.16 6.51
C ILE A 253 -5.05 -7.96 6.59
N ALA A 254 -4.55 -7.44 7.71
CA ALA A 254 -3.12 -7.31 7.94
C ALA A 254 -2.39 -8.66 7.88
N SER A 255 -2.99 -9.75 8.41
CA SER A 255 -2.36 -11.08 8.37
C SER A 255 -2.13 -11.58 6.94
N PHE A 256 -3.04 -11.27 6.00
CA PHE A 256 -2.86 -11.61 4.59
C PHE A 256 -1.74 -10.81 3.95
N THR A 257 -1.57 -9.53 4.31
CA THR A 257 -0.51 -8.69 3.72
C THR A 257 0.90 -9.20 4.00
N PHE A 258 1.09 -10.13 4.94
CA PHE A 258 2.37 -10.81 5.16
C PHE A 258 2.73 -11.77 4.02
N PHE A 259 1.80 -12.15 3.16
CA PHE A 259 2.16 -12.95 1.99
C PHE A 259 2.67 -12.10 0.83
N THR A 260 2.43 -10.78 0.84
CA THR A 260 2.82 -9.88 -0.26
C THR A 260 4.31 -9.93 -0.60
N PRO A 261 5.25 -9.92 0.37
CA PRO A 261 6.68 -9.98 0.07
C PRO A 261 7.09 -11.23 -0.70
N PHE A 262 6.56 -12.40 -0.33
CA PHE A 262 6.86 -13.65 -1.05
C PHE A 262 6.36 -13.61 -2.49
N VAL A 263 5.13 -13.13 -2.70
CA VAL A 263 4.55 -13.01 -4.03
C VAL A 263 5.34 -12.00 -4.87
N THR A 264 5.79 -10.90 -4.27
CA THR A 264 6.57 -9.87 -4.95
C THR A 264 7.94 -10.36 -5.34
N LEU A 265 8.64 -11.05 -4.44
CA LEU A 265 9.92 -11.70 -4.76
C LEU A 265 9.77 -12.71 -5.89
N LEU A 266 8.69 -13.51 -5.87
CA LEU A 266 8.41 -14.44 -6.96
C LEU A 266 8.27 -13.72 -8.30
N PHE A 267 7.48 -12.65 -8.37
CA PHE A 267 7.34 -11.87 -9.60
C PHE A 267 8.64 -11.20 -10.03
N ILE A 268 9.44 -10.68 -9.10
CA ILE A 268 10.73 -10.08 -9.40
C ILE A 268 11.69 -11.11 -10.01
N VAL A 269 11.81 -12.30 -9.40
CA VAL A 269 12.66 -13.37 -9.94
C VAL A 269 12.16 -13.83 -11.32
N LEU A 270 10.86 -14.05 -11.48
CA LEU A 270 10.29 -14.59 -12.72
C LEU A 270 10.30 -13.60 -13.88
N LEU A 271 10.03 -12.32 -13.61
CA LEU A 271 9.86 -11.31 -14.66
C LEU A 271 11.11 -10.46 -14.90
N LEU A 272 11.92 -10.22 -13.86
CA LEU A 272 13.14 -9.40 -13.96
C LEU A 272 14.42 -10.24 -13.96
N GLY A 273 14.37 -11.49 -13.50
CA GLY A 273 15.56 -12.33 -13.37
C GLY A 273 16.53 -11.86 -12.28
N GLU A 274 16.12 -11.00 -11.36
CA GLU A 274 16.96 -10.58 -10.22
C GLU A 274 17.30 -11.79 -9.35
N ARG A 275 18.58 -11.95 -9.00
CA ARG A 275 19.05 -13.07 -8.16
C ARG A 275 18.84 -12.72 -6.69
N LEU A 276 18.10 -13.56 -5.99
CA LEU A 276 17.95 -13.44 -4.54
C LEU A 276 19.21 -13.95 -3.84
N THR A 277 19.76 -13.14 -2.95
CA THR A 277 20.80 -13.56 -2.03
C THR A 277 20.19 -14.22 -0.79
N TRP A 278 20.98 -15.00 -0.05
CA TRP A 278 20.54 -15.54 1.25
C TRP A 278 20.17 -14.44 2.26
N VAL A 279 20.79 -13.27 2.13
CA VAL A 279 20.49 -12.11 2.97
C VAL A 279 19.11 -11.55 2.64
N ASP A 280 18.75 -11.43 1.36
CA ASP A 280 17.41 -10.97 0.95
C ASP A 280 16.31 -11.88 1.52
N GLY A 281 16.57 -13.20 1.51
CA GLY A 281 15.68 -14.18 2.13
C GLY A 281 15.55 -14.00 3.65
N LEU A 282 16.67 -13.82 4.35
CA LEU A 282 16.66 -13.61 5.80
C LEU A 282 16.01 -12.27 6.21
N ALA A 283 16.29 -11.20 5.47
CA ALA A 283 15.68 -9.90 5.65
C ALA A 283 14.17 -9.95 5.41
N ALA A 284 13.73 -10.61 4.33
CA ALA A 284 12.32 -10.84 4.08
C ALA A 284 11.67 -11.56 5.26
N VAL A 285 12.26 -12.65 5.76
CA VAL A 285 11.77 -13.39 6.92
C VAL A 285 11.65 -12.49 8.17
N LEU A 286 12.66 -11.68 8.49
CA LEU A 286 12.61 -10.77 9.64
C LEU A 286 11.50 -9.71 9.51
N ILE A 287 11.39 -9.08 8.34
CA ILE A 287 10.34 -8.09 8.04
C ILE A 287 8.96 -8.74 8.16
N LEU A 288 8.82 -9.96 7.66
CA LEU A 288 7.58 -10.74 7.72
C LEU A 288 7.19 -11.10 9.16
N PHE A 289 8.14 -11.55 9.98
CA PHE A 289 7.88 -11.89 11.39
C PHE A 289 7.62 -10.67 12.27
N SER A 290 8.05 -9.47 11.85
CA SER A 290 7.77 -8.23 12.58
C SER A 290 6.27 -7.98 12.74
N VAL A 291 5.46 -8.42 11.79
CA VAL A 291 4.06 -7.99 11.71
C VAL A 291 3.06 -8.91 12.44
N PRO A 292 3.19 -10.25 12.47
CA PRO A 292 2.46 -11.11 13.39
C PRO A 292 2.69 -10.74 14.86
N MET A 293 3.90 -10.29 15.22
CA MET A 293 4.20 -9.81 16.57
C MET A 293 3.34 -8.59 16.96
N GLN A 294 2.99 -7.71 16.00
CA GLN A 294 2.06 -6.58 16.24
C GLN A 294 0.69 -7.09 16.69
N LYS A 295 0.22 -8.15 16.03
CA LYS A 295 -1.08 -8.76 16.29
C LYS A 295 -1.12 -9.37 17.69
N ILE A 296 -0.08 -10.10 18.09
CA ILE A 296 -0.02 -10.79 19.39
C ILE A 296 -0.18 -9.77 20.53
N GLY A 297 0.56 -8.66 20.54
CA GLY A 297 0.36 -7.71 21.64
C GLY A 297 -0.86 -6.82 21.53
N SER A 298 -1.47 -6.64 20.36
CA SER A 298 -2.80 -6.02 20.27
C SER A 298 -3.87 -6.89 20.93
N VAL A 299 -3.80 -8.21 20.76
CA VAL A 299 -4.71 -9.18 21.38
C VAL A 299 -4.45 -9.30 22.89
N LEU A 300 -3.18 -9.33 23.32
CA LEU A 300 -2.82 -9.36 24.74
C LEU A 300 -3.22 -8.07 25.47
N ALA A 301 -3.13 -6.90 24.81
CA ALA A 301 -3.59 -5.63 25.38
C ALA A 301 -5.12 -5.56 25.49
N ALA A 302 -5.86 -6.11 24.52
CA ALA A 302 -7.32 -6.17 24.56
C ALA A 302 -7.86 -7.15 25.63
N ARG A 303 -7.03 -8.10 26.08
CA ARG A 303 -7.36 -9.05 27.15
C ARG A 303 -7.01 -8.55 28.55
N ARG A 304 -6.33 -7.40 28.70
CA ARG A 304 -6.14 -6.81 30.02
C ARG A 304 -7.48 -6.23 30.50
N PRO A 305 -8.02 -6.66 31.65
CA PRO A 305 -9.20 -6.01 32.22
C PRO A 305 -8.91 -4.52 32.43
N PRO A 306 -9.90 -3.62 32.26
CA PRO A 306 -9.73 -2.22 32.63
C PRO A 306 -9.28 -2.17 34.09
N GLY A 307 -8.05 -1.73 34.31
CA GLY A 307 -7.44 -1.75 35.63
C GLY A 307 -8.28 -0.95 36.61
N THR A 308 -8.59 -1.58 37.74
CA THR A 308 -8.85 -0.95 39.02
C THR A 308 -7.85 0.19 39.22
N ILE A 309 -8.33 1.42 39.04
CA ILE A 309 -7.68 2.60 39.59
C ILE A 309 -7.76 2.39 41.11
N LYS A 310 -6.66 1.93 41.72
CA LYS A 310 -6.45 2.17 43.14
C LYS A 310 -6.21 3.67 43.27
N HIS A 311 -7.28 4.42 43.54
CA HIS A 311 -7.16 5.47 44.53
C HIS A 311 -6.84 4.75 45.84
N ASP A 312 -5.69 5.04 46.43
CA ASP A 312 -5.53 5.06 47.88
C ASP A 312 -4.21 5.75 48.23
N VAL A 313 -4.39 6.95 48.80
CA VAL A 313 -3.53 7.78 49.66
C VAL A 313 -2.33 8.48 49.02
#